data_AF-A0A4R8R0U6-F1
#
_entry.id   AF-A0A4R8R0U6-F1
#
_cell.length_a   1.000
_cell.length_b   1.000
_cell.length_c   1.000
_cell.angle_alpha   90.00
_cell.angle_beta   90.00
_cell.angle_gamma   90.00
#
_symmetry.space_group_name_H-M   'P 1'
#
loop_
_entity.id
_entity.type
_entity.pdbx_description
1 polymer ?
#
loop_
_entity_poly.entity_id
_entity_poly.type
_entity_poly.pdbx_seq_one_letter_code
_entity_poly.pdbx_strand_id
1 'polypeptide(L)'
;MNAAQPSEGLPSYPAGAPSKFAPDGSVQPFPGNTIICHLSPSEPLYASMQSLSEKLAASNFAPVLSLLPAPSFHMTVFEGVCDQVRQPGYWPSDLALNAPLETCNTHFEKTLSSFKLTSDETPPYKMTVGGFDPLDTGIAVRLEGRTPAETDRVRALRNRLADALNIRHPVHESYGFHLSVAYLLRHLDDNQHRELNALLASHFENMPKHFELGAPEFCVFDDMFAFKRRFFLESSSS
;
A
#
# COMPACT_ATOMS: atom_id res chain seq x y z
N MET A 1 22.06 -35.82 -21.66
CA MET A 1 21.24 -34.74 -22.22
C MET A 1 20.25 -34.37 -21.14
N ASN A 2 20.53 -33.31 -20.36
CA ASN A 2 19.57 -32.82 -19.37
C ASN A 2 18.65 -31.84 -20.10
N ALA A 3 17.37 -32.21 -20.23
CA ALA A 3 16.34 -31.28 -20.62
C ALA A 3 16.25 -30.19 -19.55
N ALA A 4 16.53 -28.95 -19.95
CA ALA A 4 16.23 -27.79 -19.14
C ALA A 4 14.74 -27.80 -18.83
N GLN A 5 14.38 -27.72 -17.56
CA GLN A 5 13.01 -27.45 -17.15
C GLN A 5 12.60 -26.09 -17.74
N PRO A 6 11.39 -25.95 -18.30
CA PRO A 6 10.94 -24.65 -18.78
C PRO A 6 10.86 -23.70 -17.60
N SER A 7 11.55 -22.56 -17.70
CA SER A 7 11.33 -21.42 -16.80
C SER A 7 9.84 -21.06 -16.89
N GLU A 8 9.11 -21.13 -15.79
CA GLU A 8 7.76 -20.57 -15.73
C GLU A 8 7.88 -19.10 -16.16
N GLY A 9 7.27 -18.78 -17.31
CA GLY A 9 7.33 -17.43 -17.86
C GLY A 9 6.66 -16.45 -16.93
N LEU A 10 7.18 -15.21 -16.88
CA LEU A 10 6.55 -14.13 -16.14
C LEU A 10 5.06 -14.02 -16.55
N PRO A 11 4.16 -13.66 -15.60
CA PRO A 11 2.78 -13.33 -15.94
C PRO A 11 2.73 -12.28 -17.04
N SER A 12 1.68 -12.30 -17.87
CA SER A 12 1.57 -11.37 -19.01
C SER A 12 1.55 -9.89 -18.61
N TYR A 13 1.22 -9.58 -17.35
CA TYR A 13 1.15 -8.22 -16.81
C TYR A 13 1.78 -8.16 -15.41
N PRO A 14 2.31 -7.00 -15.00
CA PRO A 14 2.66 -6.70 -13.62
C PRO A 14 1.47 -6.88 -12.67
N ALA A 15 1.75 -7.11 -11.38
CA ALA A 15 0.68 -7.16 -10.39
C ALA A 15 -0.12 -5.85 -10.38
N GLY A 16 -1.45 -5.95 -10.30
CA GLY A 16 -2.36 -4.80 -10.39
C GLY A 16 -2.90 -4.52 -11.79
N ALA A 17 -2.30 -5.04 -12.86
CA ALA A 17 -2.88 -5.08 -14.19
C ALA A 17 -3.14 -6.55 -14.62
N PRO A 18 -4.26 -6.87 -15.30
CA PRO A 18 -5.39 -6.02 -15.60
C PRO A 18 -6.45 -6.02 -14.47
N SER A 19 -6.07 -6.16 -13.19
CA SER A 19 -7.06 -6.33 -12.09
C SER A 19 -7.51 -5.00 -11.46
N LYS A 20 -6.56 -4.16 -11.03
CA LYS A 20 -6.79 -2.83 -10.47
C LYS A 20 -6.89 -1.76 -11.56
N PHE A 21 -6.16 -1.96 -12.65
CA PHE A 21 -6.11 -1.06 -13.81
C PHE A 21 -6.24 -1.88 -15.08
N ALA A 22 -7.02 -1.40 -16.05
CA ALA A 22 -7.07 -2.00 -17.37
C ALA A 22 -5.77 -1.70 -18.15
N PRO A 23 -5.46 -2.43 -19.23
CA PRO A 23 -4.23 -2.22 -20.01
C PRO A 23 -4.07 -0.80 -20.59
N ASP A 24 -5.15 -0.03 -20.72
CA ASP A 24 -5.15 1.36 -21.16
C ASP A 24 -4.93 2.38 -20.02
N GLY A 25 -4.79 1.91 -18.79
CA GLY A 25 -4.59 2.71 -17.59
C GLY A 25 -5.86 3.12 -16.86
N SER A 26 -7.05 2.81 -17.39
CA SER A 26 -8.31 3.10 -16.69
C SER A 26 -8.41 2.30 -15.38
N VAL A 27 -8.87 2.97 -14.32
CA VAL A 27 -9.10 2.35 -13.03
C VAL A 27 -10.27 1.36 -13.12
N GLN A 28 -10.13 0.21 -12.46
CA GLN A 28 -11.17 -0.82 -12.41
C GLN A 28 -11.73 -0.99 -11.00
N PRO A 29 -13.00 -1.47 -10.88
CA PRO A 29 -13.57 -1.83 -9.59
C PRO A 29 -12.68 -2.85 -8.86
N PHE A 30 -12.18 -2.44 -7.70
CA PHE A 30 -11.34 -3.26 -6.82
C PHE A 30 -11.79 -3.06 -5.37
N PRO A 31 -13.05 -3.40 -5.02
CA PRO A 31 -13.61 -2.99 -3.75
C PRO A 31 -13.00 -3.79 -2.57
N GLY A 32 -12.88 -3.13 -1.44
CA GLY A 32 -12.28 -3.71 -0.25
C GLY A 32 -12.26 -2.76 0.95
N ASN A 33 -11.51 -3.17 1.97
CA ASN A 33 -11.25 -2.35 3.14
C ASN A 33 -9.79 -2.49 3.63
N THR A 34 -9.32 -1.55 4.43
CA THR A 34 -7.91 -1.46 4.83
C THR A 34 -7.75 -0.60 6.07
N ILE A 35 -6.59 -0.70 6.74
CA ILE A 35 -6.16 0.22 7.78
C ILE A 35 -4.92 0.96 7.28
N ILE A 36 -5.03 2.27 7.12
CA ILE A 36 -4.00 3.11 6.47
C ILE A 36 -3.68 4.35 7.29
N CYS A 37 -2.57 5.00 6.99
CA CYS A 37 -2.30 6.39 7.37
C CYS A 37 -2.13 7.20 6.07
N HIS A 38 -3.05 8.12 5.79
CA HIS A 38 -2.86 9.07 4.69
C HIS A 38 -1.66 9.97 4.95
N LEU A 39 -0.91 10.28 3.89
CA LEU A 39 0.13 11.29 3.93
C LEU A 39 -0.55 12.67 3.97
N SER A 40 -0.30 13.45 5.02
CA SER A 40 -0.91 14.78 5.15
C SER A 40 -0.43 15.71 4.03
N PRO A 41 -1.31 16.51 3.42
CA PRO A 41 -0.92 17.57 2.49
C PRO A 41 0.01 18.63 3.08
N SER A 42 0.10 18.73 4.41
CA SER A 42 1.04 19.61 5.11
C SER A 42 2.47 19.06 5.16
N GLU A 43 2.68 17.76 4.91
CA GLU A 43 4.01 17.16 4.91
C GLU A 43 4.79 17.58 3.65
N PRO A 44 6.06 18.01 3.77
CA PRO A 44 6.89 18.30 2.61
C PRO A 44 7.00 17.13 1.62
N LEU A 45 6.94 15.89 2.13
CA LEU A 45 6.94 14.69 1.30
C LEU A 45 5.75 14.64 0.34
N TYR A 46 4.57 15.15 0.74
CA TYR A 46 3.38 15.18 -0.11
C TYR A 46 3.59 16.03 -1.35
N ALA A 47 4.17 17.22 -1.19
CA ALA A 47 4.54 18.08 -2.32
C ALA A 47 5.58 17.41 -3.22
N SER A 48 6.57 16.71 -2.64
CA SER A 48 7.56 15.96 -3.40
C SER A 48 6.93 14.84 -4.24
N MET A 49 5.99 14.07 -3.66
CA MET A 49 5.28 12.99 -4.37
C MET A 49 4.39 13.50 -5.50
N GLN A 50 3.74 14.65 -5.31
CA GLN A 50 3.00 15.32 -6.40
C GLN A 50 3.95 15.72 -7.54
N SER A 51 5.08 16.36 -7.20
CA SER A 51 6.09 16.72 -8.21
C SER A 51 6.66 15.50 -8.94
N LEU A 52 6.81 14.35 -8.26
CA LEU A 52 7.20 13.10 -8.91
C LEU A 52 6.12 12.64 -9.89
N SER A 53 4.85 12.68 -9.48
CA SER A 53 3.71 12.28 -10.32
C SER A 53 3.63 13.14 -11.58
N GLU A 54 3.84 14.46 -11.47
CA GLU A 54 3.91 15.38 -12.60
C GLU A 54 5.07 15.06 -13.55
N LYS A 55 6.27 14.78 -13.02
CA LYS A 55 7.44 14.38 -13.82
C LYS A 55 7.17 13.09 -14.58
N LEU A 56 6.53 12.11 -13.93
CA LEU A 56 6.17 10.83 -14.56
C LEU A 56 5.11 11.04 -15.65
N ALA A 57 4.08 11.86 -15.39
CA ALA A 57 3.05 12.20 -16.37
C ALA A 57 3.61 12.91 -17.62
N ALA A 58 4.65 13.72 -17.46
CA ALA A 58 5.33 14.42 -18.55
C ALA A 58 6.42 13.59 -19.25
N SER A 59 6.72 12.38 -18.75
CA SER A 59 7.79 11.53 -19.27
C SER A 59 7.32 10.56 -20.37
N ASN A 60 8.27 9.89 -21.02
CA ASN A 60 7.99 8.77 -21.93
C ASN A 60 7.38 7.55 -21.23
N PHE A 61 7.33 7.51 -19.90
CA PHE A 61 6.72 6.42 -19.12
C PHE A 61 5.22 6.59 -18.89
N ALA A 62 4.63 7.75 -19.19
CA ALA A 62 3.19 7.96 -18.98
C ALA A 62 2.30 6.87 -19.61
N PRO A 63 2.58 6.33 -20.82
CA PRO A 63 1.77 5.26 -21.42
C PRO A 63 1.91 3.88 -20.74
N VAL A 64 2.86 3.71 -19.82
CA VAL A 64 3.10 2.43 -19.11
C VAL A 64 2.75 2.50 -17.64
N LEU A 65 2.20 3.62 -17.18
CA LEU A 65 1.87 3.89 -15.79
C LEU A 65 0.41 4.27 -15.64
N SER A 66 -0.21 3.81 -14.55
CA SER A 66 -1.38 4.47 -13.98
C SER A 66 -0.96 5.20 -12.71
N LEU A 67 -1.03 6.53 -12.74
CA LEU A 67 -0.67 7.39 -11.62
C LEU A 67 -1.82 7.45 -10.61
N LEU A 68 -1.49 7.32 -9.33
CA LEU A 68 -2.48 7.45 -8.26
C LEU A 68 -2.75 8.94 -7.97
N PRO A 69 -4.01 9.32 -7.69
CA PRO A 69 -4.34 10.68 -7.27
C PRO A 69 -3.61 11.06 -5.98
N ALA A 70 -3.12 12.29 -5.89
CA ALA A 70 -2.40 12.75 -4.69
C ALA A 70 -3.17 12.58 -3.37
N PRO A 71 -4.51 12.81 -3.31
CA PRO A 71 -5.28 12.57 -2.10
C PRO A 71 -5.31 11.10 -1.65
N SER A 72 -4.96 10.14 -2.52
CA SER A 72 -4.90 8.73 -2.18
C SER A 72 -3.52 8.29 -1.68
N PHE A 73 -2.53 9.18 -1.56
CA PHE A 73 -1.23 8.81 -1.01
C PHE A 73 -1.35 8.42 0.47
N HIS A 74 -1.01 7.16 0.76
CA HIS A 74 -1.09 6.60 2.10
C HIS A 74 -0.04 5.51 2.29
N MET A 75 0.30 5.26 3.54
CA MET A 75 0.98 4.03 3.95
C MET A 75 -0.08 3.07 4.44
N THR A 76 -0.09 1.84 3.91
CA THR A 76 -0.94 0.80 4.49
C THR A 76 -0.30 0.26 5.77
N VAL A 77 -1.04 0.42 6.89
CA VAL A 77 -0.66 -0.13 8.19
C VAL A 77 -1.04 -1.58 8.24
N PHE A 78 -2.23 -2.00 7.80
CA PHE A 78 -2.65 -3.40 7.72
C PHE A 78 -3.60 -3.61 6.55
N GLU A 79 -3.29 -4.60 5.69
CA GLU A 79 -4.16 -4.99 4.59
C GLU A 79 -5.44 -5.64 5.13
N GLY A 80 -6.60 -5.04 4.84
CA GLY A 80 -7.89 -5.66 5.11
C GLY A 80 -8.26 -6.67 4.03
N VAL A 81 -9.52 -6.67 3.59
CA VAL A 81 -9.97 -7.59 2.53
C VAL A 81 -10.05 -6.90 1.16
N CYS A 82 -9.90 -7.70 0.11
CA CYS A 82 -10.23 -7.36 -1.26
C CYS A 82 -11.26 -8.35 -1.79
N ASP A 83 -12.34 -7.85 -2.40
CA ASP A 83 -13.44 -8.70 -2.89
C ASP A 83 -13.02 -9.70 -3.97
N GLN A 84 -11.98 -9.35 -4.74
CA GLN A 84 -11.40 -10.22 -5.76
C GLN A 84 -10.49 -11.32 -5.18
N VAL A 85 -10.08 -11.23 -3.90
CA VAL A 85 -9.15 -12.16 -3.25
C VAL A 85 -9.79 -12.78 -2.00
N ARG A 86 -10.56 -13.84 -2.23
CA ARG A 86 -11.33 -14.56 -1.20
C ARG A 86 -10.70 -15.91 -0.87
N GLN A 87 -9.58 -15.88 -0.16
CA GLN A 87 -8.81 -17.09 0.19
C GLN A 87 -8.24 -17.03 1.62
N PRO A 88 -7.93 -18.19 2.24
CA PRO A 88 -7.33 -18.23 3.58
C PRO A 88 -6.06 -17.38 3.66
N GLY A 89 -5.88 -16.66 4.78
CA GLY A 89 -4.76 -15.73 5.00
C GLY A 89 -4.99 -14.31 4.49
N TYR A 90 -5.90 -14.11 3.52
CA TYR A 90 -6.29 -12.81 2.95
C TYR A 90 -7.72 -12.41 3.37
N TRP A 91 -8.39 -13.28 4.11
CA TRP A 91 -9.78 -13.16 4.53
C TRP A 91 -9.90 -13.59 6.00
N PRO A 92 -10.79 -12.98 6.81
CA PRO A 92 -10.97 -13.38 8.20
C PRO A 92 -11.31 -14.86 8.30
N SER A 93 -10.54 -15.60 9.10
CA SER A 93 -10.72 -17.05 9.24
C SER A 93 -12.00 -17.45 9.98
N ASP A 94 -12.64 -16.50 10.67
CA ASP A 94 -13.93 -16.64 11.34
C ASP A 94 -15.13 -16.23 10.46
N LEU A 95 -14.90 -15.85 9.21
CA LEU A 95 -15.95 -15.59 8.21
C LEU A 95 -15.86 -16.59 7.05
N ALA A 96 -17.01 -16.93 6.46
CA ALA A 96 -17.04 -17.72 5.25
C ALA A 96 -16.39 -16.94 4.08
N LEU A 97 -15.61 -17.63 3.22
CA LEU A 97 -14.94 -17.00 2.08
C LEU A 97 -15.91 -16.37 1.07
N ASN A 98 -17.17 -16.82 1.05
CA ASN A 98 -18.24 -16.28 0.22
C ASN A 98 -19.13 -15.25 0.95
N ALA A 99 -18.76 -14.83 2.17
CA ALA A 99 -19.50 -13.80 2.90
C ALA A 99 -19.55 -12.49 2.08
N PRO A 100 -20.69 -11.80 1.97
CA PRO A 100 -20.77 -10.53 1.26
C PRO A 100 -19.73 -9.52 1.79
N LEU A 101 -19.14 -8.71 0.91
CA LEU A 101 -18.13 -7.72 1.33
C LEU A 101 -18.64 -6.81 2.43
N GLU A 102 -19.92 -6.40 2.37
CA GLU A 102 -20.53 -5.55 3.40
C GLU A 102 -20.62 -6.24 4.78
N THR A 103 -20.82 -7.57 4.80
CA THR A 103 -20.75 -8.36 6.04
C THR A 103 -19.34 -8.30 6.62
N CYS A 104 -18.30 -8.37 5.78
CA CYS A 104 -16.92 -8.21 6.22
C CYS A 104 -16.62 -6.78 6.69
N ASN A 105 -17.11 -5.76 6.00
CA ASN A 105 -16.98 -4.36 6.44
C ASN A 105 -17.60 -4.18 7.83
N THR A 106 -18.83 -4.64 8.03
CA THR A 106 -19.52 -4.57 9.34
C THR A 106 -18.75 -5.33 10.42
N HIS A 107 -18.18 -6.49 10.09
CA HIS A 107 -17.34 -7.26 11.00
C HIS A 107 -16.10 -6.45 11.42
N PHE A 108 -15.38 -5.86 10.46
CA PHE A 108 -14.22 -4.99 10.75
C PHE A 108 -14.61 -3.78 11.59
N GLU A 109 -15.70 -3.09 11.24
CA GLU A 109 -16.16 -1.91 11.99
C GLU A 109 -16.44 -2.26 13.46
N LYS A 110 -17.14 -3.39 13.71
CA LYS A 110 -17.41 -3.86 15.07
C LYS A 110 -16.12 -4.20 15.81
N THR A 111 -15.23 -4.99 15.21
CA THR A 111 -13.97 -5.40 15.84
C THR A 111 -13.08 -4.19 16.16
N LEU A 112 -12.92 -3.28 15.19
CA LEU A 112 -12.04 -2.11 15.31
C LEU A 112 -12.62 -1.02 16.21
N SER A 113 -13.95 -0.92 16.37
CA SER A 113 -14.55 0.00 17.35
C SER A 113 -14.15 -0.32 18.80
N SER A 114 -13.88 -1.60 19.07
CA SER A 114 -13.42 -2.08 20.39
C SER A 114 -11.90 -2.19 20.48
N PHE A 115 -11.19 -2.06 19.36
CA PHE A 115 -9.74 -2.07 19.30
C PHE A 115 -9.20 -0.71 19.75
N LYS A 116 -8.30 -0.71 20.73
CA LYS A 116 -7.66 0.51 21.23
C LYS A 116 -6.15 0.45 21.04
N LEU A 117 -5.60 1.56 20.56
CA LEU A 117 -4.15 1.76 20.51
C LEU A 117 -3.62 1.81 21.94
N THR A 118 -2.50 1.13 22.18
CA THR A 118 -1.77 1.27 23.45
C THR A 118 -1.07 2.63 23.50
N SER A 119 -0.60 3.05 24.69
CA SER A 119 0.22 4.25 24.86
C SER A 119 1.37 4.30 23.85
N ASP A 120 2.01 3.15 23.67
CA ASP A 120 3.20 3.00 22.82
C ASP A 120 2.86 2.94 21.33
N GLU A 121 1.59 2.83 20.96
CA GLU A 121 1.13 2.84 19.58
C GLU A 121 0.53 4.18 19.17
N THR A 122 0.37 5.14 20.09
CA THR A 122 -0.33 6.41 19.83
C THR A 122 0.43 7.35 18.88
N PRO A 123 -0.18 7.82 17.78
CA PRO A 123 0.49 8.69 16.79
C PRO A 123 1.06 9.97 17.43
N PRO A 124 2.04 10.64 16.76
CA PRO A 124 2.52 10.37 15.41
C PRO A 124 3.47 9.16 15.30
N TYR A 125 3.50 8.55 14.11
CA TYR A 125 4.54 7.59 13.73
C TYR A 125 5.63 8.32 12.94
N LYS A 126 6.87 8.20 13.39
CA LYS A 126 8.01 8.91 12.78
C LYS A 126 8.65 8.01 11.75
N MET A 127 8.48 8.37 10.48
CA MET A 127 8.90 7.54 9.36
C MET A 127 10.10 8.16 8.63
N THR A 128 10.81 7.31 7.89
CA THR A 128 11.88 7.71 7.00
C THR A 128 11.73 7.05 5.63
N VAL A 129 12.13 7.77 4.59
CA VAL A 129 12.16 7.26 3.22
C VAL A 129 13.45 6.49 2.97
N GLY A 130 13.34 5.23 2.57
CA GLY A 130 14.46 4.32 2.28
C GLY A 130 14.81 4.13 0.79
N GLY A 131 14.04 4.73 -0.12
CA GLY A 131 14.25 4.61 -1.57
C GLY A 131 12.97 4.27 -2.32
N PHE A 132 13.10 3.66 -3.49
CA PHE A 132 11.98 3.16 -4.30
C PHE A 132 12.00 1.64 -4.36
N ASP A 133 10.82 1.01 -4.38
CA ASP A 133 10.68 -0.42 -4.60
C ASP A 133 11.25 -0.86 -5.95
N PRO A 134 11.61 -2.16 -6.09
CA PRO A 134 11.89 -2.75 -7.39
C PRO A 134 10.67 -2.51 -8.31
N LEU A 135 10.93 -2.05 -9.53
CA LEU A 135 9.90 -1.64 -10.51
C LEU A 135 9.18 -2.85 -11.14
N ASP A 136 8.75 -3.79 -10.29
CA ASP A 136 8.13 -5.05 -10.68
C ASP A 136 6.60 -4.93 -10.75
N THR A 137 6.02 -4.08 -9.88
CA THR A 137 4.57 -3.86 -9.76
C THR A 137 4.17 -2.44 -10.11
N GLY A 138 5.01 -1.48 -9.73
CA GLY A 138 4.66 -0.07 -9.76
C GLY A 138 5.81 0.79 -9.26
N ILE A 139 5.50 2.06 -9.02
CA ILE A 139 6.41 3.02 -8.39
C ILE A 139 5.89 3.23 -6.98
N ALA A 140 6.66 2.79 -6.00
CA ALA A 140 6.36 2.99 -4.59
C ALA A 140 7.61 3.46 -3.84
N VAL A 141 7.40 4.40 -2.93
CA VAL A 141 8.43 4.94 -2.05
C VAL A 141 8.53 4.03 -0.83
N ARG A 142 9.65 3.33 -0.65
CA ARG A 142 9.89 2.47 0.53
C ARG A 142 10.04 3.30 1.79
N LEU A 143 9.43 2.80 2.86
CA LEU A 143 9.42 3.42 4.17
C LEU A 143 9.98 2.50 5.24
N GLU A 144 10.62 3.10 6.23
CA GLU A 144 11.00 2.47 7.49
C GLU A 144 10.63 3.41 8.64
N GLY A 145 10.53 2.88 9.87
CA GLY A 145 10.53 3.74 11.04
C GLY A 145 11.83 4.54 11.10
N ARG A 146 11.77 5.78 11.58
CA ARG A 146 12.96 6.64 11.70
C ARG A 146 14.03 6.03 12.62
N THR A 147 13.61 5.12 13.50
CA THR A 147 14.47 4.25 14.29
C THR A 147 13.96 2.81 14.19
N PRO A 148 14.79 1.79 14.51
CA PRO A 148 14.32 0.41 14.61
C PRO A 148 13.11 0.26 15.55
N ALA A 149 13.12 0.97 16.69
CA ALA A 149 12.01 0.96 17.62
C ALA A 149 10.69 1.49 17.02
N GLU A 150 10.74 2.51 16.16
CA GLU A 150 9.54 2.98 15.44
C GLU A 150 9.07 1.95 14.40
N THR A 151 9.97 1.24 13.74
CA THR A 151 9.59 0.12 12.86
C THR A 151 8.91 -0.98 13.66
N ASP A 152 9.51 -1.41 14.77
CA ASP A 152 8.99 -2.45 15.66
C ASP A 152 7.63 -2.07 16.23
N ARG A 153 7.43 -0.79 16.54
CA ARG A 153 6.16 -0.23 17.00
C ARG A 153 5.03 -0.39 15.96
N VAL A 154 5.27 -0.04 14.70
CA VAL A 154 4.25 -0.22 13.63
C VAL A 154 4.03 -1.72 13.35
N ARG A 155 5.07 -2.55 13.46
CA ARG A 155 4.95 -4.03 13.35
C ARG A 155 4.13 -4.63 14.48
N ALA A 156 4.31 -4.17 15.71
CA ALA A 156 3.53 -4.61 16.86
C ALA A 156 2.04 -4.30 16.68
N LEU A 157 1.73 -3.08 16.21
CA LEU A 157 0.36 -2.71 15.84
C LEU A 157 -0.19 -3.64 14.74
N ARG A 158 0.59 -3.93 13.70
CA ARG A 158 0.22 -4.90 12.65
C ARG A 158 -0.11 -6.28 13.19
N ASN A 159 0.72 -6.80 14.10
CA ASN A 159 0.49 -8.09 14.72
C ASN A 159 -0.83 -8.12 15.51
N ARG A 160 -1.11 -7.07 16.28
CA ARG A 160 -2.36 -6.98 17.03
C ARG A 160 -3.59 -6.83 16.13
N LEU A 161 -3.47 -6.11 15.01
CA LEU A 161 -4.54 -6.03 14.01
C LEU A 161 -4.79 -7.39 13.35
N ALA A 162 -3.72 -8.13 13.02
CA ALA A 162 -3.82 -9.49 12.47
C ALA A 162 -4.61 -10.42 13.39
N ASP A 163 -4.25 -10.41 14.68
CA ASP A 163 -4.89 -11.25 15.69
C ASP A 163 -6.35 -10.83 15.94
N ALA A 164 -6.63 -9.52 15.98
CA ALA A 164 -7.98 -9.01 16.19
C ALA A 164 -8.92 -9.30 15.02
N LEU A 165 -8.42 -9.20 13.78
CA LEU A 165 -9.20 -9.36 12.55
C LEU A 165 -9.17 -10.79 12.00
N ASN A 166 -8.50 -11.72 12.70
CA ASN A 166 -8.35 -13.12 12.28
C ASN A 166 -7.79 -13.28 10.86
N ILE A 167 -6.90 -12.37 10.44
CA ILE A 167 -6.23 -12.34 9.14
C ILE A 167 -4.72 -12.34 9.37
N ARG A 168 -4.00 -13.24 8.70
CA ARG A 168 -2.53 -13.19 8.67
C ARG A 168 -2.05 -13.56 7.27
N HIS A 169 -1.61 -12.54 6.53
CA HIS A 169 -1.11 -12.68 5.17
C HIS A 169 0.13 -13.57 5.12
N PRO A 170 0.37 -14.32 4.03
CA PRO A 170 1.58 -15.13 3.87
C PRO A 170 2.88 -14.32 3.98
N VAL A 171 2.83 -13.03 3.65
CA VAL A 171 3.97 -12.09 3.70
C VAL A 171 3.92 -11.15 4.90
N HIS A 172 3.11 -11.46 5.92
CA HIS A 172 2.88 -10.57 7.06
C HIS A 172 4.18 -10.12 7.76
N GLU A 173 5.09 -11.06 8.02
CA GLU A 173 6.37 -10.79 8.68
C GLU A 173 7.34 -9.99 7.81
N SER A 174 7.25 -10.15 6.49
CA SER A 174 8.15 -9.52 5.51
C SER A 174 7.54 -8.31 4.81
N TYR A 175 6.39 -7.81 5.27
CA TYR A 175 5.64 -6.76 4.58
C TYR A 175 6.45 -5.46 4.43
N GLY A 176 6.71 -4.98 3.22
CA GLY A 176 7.40 -3.70 3.00
C GLY A 176 6.46 -2.50 3.21
N PHE A 177 6.76 -1.61 4.15
CA PHE A 177 6.02 -0.35 4.26
C PHE A 177 6.37 0.56 3.09
N HIS A 178 5.37 1.17 2.47
CA HIS A 178 5.57 2.00 1.29
C HIS A 178 4.43 3.01 1.09
N LEU A 179 4.70 4.05 0.29
CA LEU A 179 3.69 4.94 -0.30
C LEU A 179 3.64 4.66 -1.81
N SER A 180 2.49 4.22 -2.31
CA SER A 180 2.32 3.99 -3.75
C SER A 180 2.16 5.32 -4.50
N VAL A 181 2.83 5.45 -5.65
CA VAL A 181 2.74 6.59 -6.57
C VAL A 181 2.04 6.18 -7.86
N ALA A 182 2.38 5.01 -8.39
CA ALA A 182 1.87 4.52 -9.67
C ALA A 182 1.89 2.99 -9.75
N TYR A 183 1.08 2.42 -10.64
CA TYR A 183 1.15 1.01 -11.04
C TYR A 183 1.67 0.88 -12.47
N LEU A 184 2.43 -0.18 -12.74
CA LEU A 184 2.88 -0.51 -14.10
C LEU A 184 1.76 -1.23 -14.87
N LEU A 185 1.52 -0.80 -16.10
CA LEU A 185 0.51 -1.38 -16.99
C LEU A 185 1.08 -2.51 -17.86
N ARG A 186 2.41 -2.66 -17.91
CA ARG A 186 3.16 -3.73 -18.58
C ARG A 186 4.56 -3.81 -18.00
N HIS A 187 5.22 -4.96 -18.20
CA HIS A 187 6.62 -5.13 -17.83
C HIS A 187 7.50 -4.15 -18.60
N LEU A 188 8.50 -3.59 -17.91
CA LEU A 188 9.51 -2.73 -18.51
C LEU A 188 10.58 -3.57 -19.18
N ASP A 189 11.07 -3.13 -20.33
CA ASP A 189 12.33 -3.65 -20.87
C ASP A 189 13.53 -3.13 -20.08
N ASP A 190 14.71 -3.73 -20.27
CA ASP A 190 15.94 -3.36 -19.55
C ASP A 190 16.29 -1.87 -19.70
N ASN A 191 16.01 -1.27 -20.87
CA ASN A 191 16.33 0.13 -21.11
C ASN A 191 15.36 1.05 -20.37
N GLN A 192 14.06 0.77 -20.45
CA GLN A 192 13.02 1.45 -19.70
C GLN A 192 13.28 1.36 -18.19
N HIS A 193 13.66 0.18 -17.71
CA HIS A 193 13.97 -0.05 -16.31
C HIS A 193 15.16 0.82 -15.85
N ARG A 194 16.24 0.92 -16.64
CA ARG A 194 17.39 1.80 -16.33
C ARG A 194 17.00 3.27 -16.34
N GLU A 195 16.29 3.72 -17.37
CA GLU A 195 15.89 5.12 -17.53
C GLU A 195 14.94 5.57 -16.41
N LEU A 196 13.94 4.75 -16.07
CA LEU A 196 13.01 5.05 -14.99
C LEU A 196 13.73 5.08 -13.64
N ASN A 197 14.63 4.13 -13.38
CA ASN A 197 15.46 4.17 -12.17
C ASN A 197 16.33 5.42 -12.09
N ALA A 198 16.90 5.88 -13.19
CA ALA A 198 17.69 7.13 -13.20
C ALA A 198 16.82 8.35 -12.85
N LEU A 199 15.60 8.43 -13.39
CA LEU A 199 14.63 9.47 -13.05
C LEU A 199 14.28 9.43 -11.56
N LEU A 200 13.98 8.24 -11.03
CA LEU A 200 13.63 8.05 -9.62
C LEU A 200 14.80 8.35 -8.69
N ALA A 201 16.01 7.92 -9.03
CA ALA A 201 17.23 8.21 -8.27
C ALA A 201 17.50 9.72 -8.20
N SER A 202 17.39 10.42 -9.34
CA SER A 202 17.54 11.88 -9.38
C SER A 202 16.47 12.60 -8.56
N HIS A 203 15.21 12.14 -8.60
CA HIS A 203 14.17 12.68 -7.72
C HIS A 203 14.48 12.41 -6.25
N PHE A 204 14.98 11.22 -5.93
CA PHE A 204 15.28 10.80 -4.56
C PHE A 204 16.31 11.71 -3.90
N GLU A 205 17.33 12.21 -4.61
CA GLU A 205 18.39 13.07 -4.02
C GLU A 205 17.85 14.25 -3.22
N ASN A 206 16.74 14.86 -3.67
CA ASN A 206 16.16 16.05 -3.06
C ASN A 206 14.83 15.77 -2.32
N MET A 207 14.37 14.51 -2.32
CA MET A 207 13.13 14.12 -1.65
C MET A 207 13.27 14.22 -0.13
N PRO A 208 12.32 14.86 0.60
CA PRO A 208 12.30 14.89 2.06
C PRO A 208 12.38 13.47 2.64
N LYS A 209 13.32 13.26 3.57
CA LYS A 209 13.59 11.93 4.11
C LYS A 209 12.79 11.59 5.35
N HIS A 210 12.35 12.58 6.11
CA HIS A 210 11.65 12.35 7.38
C HIS A 210 10.30 13.06 7.34
N PHE A 211 9.30 12.39 7.88
CA PHE A 211 7.92 12.86 7.95
C PHE A 211 7.19 12.13 9.07
N GLU A 212 6.01 12.61 9.41
CA GLU A 212 5.15 11.98 10.42
C GLU A 212 3.86 11.49 9.78
N LEU A 213 3.36 10.35 10.28
CA LEU A 213 2.05 9.81 9.95
C LEU A 213 1.12 9.94 11.16
N GLY A 214 -0.11 10.35 10.90
CA GLY A 214 -1.15 10.48 11.92
C GLY A 214 -1.74 9.14 12.38
N ALA A 215 -2.88 9.21 13.06
CA ALA A 215 -3.60 8.03 13.51
C ALA A 215 -3.94 7.09 12.33
N PRO A 216 -3.81 5.76 12.50
CA PRO A 216 -4.32 4.82 11.52
C PRO A 216 -5.84 4.96 11.43
N GLU A 217 -6.38 4.75 10.24
CA GLU A 217 -7.79 4.87 9.96
C GLU A 217 -8.31 3.64 9.23
N PHE A 218 -9.49 3.19 9.64
CA PHE A 218 -10.22 2.15 8.92
C PHE A 218 -10.92 2.78 7.73
N CYS A 219 -10.61 2.28 6.53
CA CYS A 219 -11.13 2.79 5.27
C CYS A 219 -11.79 1.68 4.46
N VAL A 220 -12.82 2.06 3.71
CA VAL A 220 -13.37 1.26 2.60
C VAL A 220 -12.98 1.93 1.29
N PHE A 221 -12.84 1.16 0.21
CA PHE A 221 -12.51 1.67 -1.10
C PHE A 221 -13.24 0.86 -2.17
N ASP A 222 -13.61 1.51 -3.27
CA ASP A 222 -14.23 0.88 -4.45
C ASP A 222 -13.17 0.55 -5.51
N ASP A 223 -12.06 1.27 -5.49
CA ASP A 223 -10.91 1.15 -6.39
C ASP A 223 -9.65 1.72 -5.74
N MET A 224 -8.56 1.91 -6.50
CA MET A 224 -7.28 2.40 -5.97
C MET A 224 -7.13 3.93 -5.94
N PHE A 225 -8.13 4.69 -6.38
CA PHE A 225 -8.07 6.16 -6.48
C PHE A 225 -8.59 6.88 -5.25
N ALA A 226 -9.39 6.23 -4.39
CA ALA A 226 -9.89 6.84 -3.18
C ALA A 226 -10.11 5.83 -2.05
N PHE A 227 -9.68 6.22 -0.84
CA PHE A 227 -9.86 5.46 0.39
C PHE A 227 -10.74 6.26 1.34
N LYS A 228 -11.98 5.84 1.52
CA LYS A 228 -12.97 6.54 2.34
C LYS A 228 -12.84 6.11 3.79
N ARG A 229 -12.27 6.99 4.62
CA ARG A 229 -12.24 6.81 6.07
C ARG A 229 -13.65 6.62 6.63
N ARG A 230 -13.80 5.60 7.47
CA ARG A 230 -14.95 5.39 8.35
C ARG A 230 -14.69 6.04 9.71
N PHE A 231 -13.54 5.75 10.31
CA PHE A 231 -13.09 6.36 11.58
C PHE A 231 -11.58 6.17 11.77
N PHE A 232 -11.01 6.94 12.69
CA PHE A 232 -9.64 6.72 13.18
C PHE A 232 -9.62 5.65 14.26
N LEU A 233 -8.55 4.88 14.33
CA LEU A 233 -8.27 4.01 15.47
C LEU A 233 -7.86 4.90 16.65
N GLU A 234 -8.58 4.76 17.76
CA GLU A 234 -8.43 5.61 18.93
C GLU A 234 -7.48 5.00 19.96
N SER A 235 -6.81 5.84 20.75
CA SER A 235 -6.15 5.44 21.98
C SER A 235 -7.16 5.12 23.08
N SER A 236 -6.82 4.22 23.99
CA SER A 236 -7.54 4.10 25.26
C SER A 236 -7.54 5.47 25.96
N SER A 237 -8.71 5.98 26.33
CA SER A 237 -8.79 7.12 27.24
C SER A 237 -8.23 6.67 28.60
N SER A 238 -7.20 7.35 29.08
CA SER A 238 -6.64 7.15 30.43
C SER A 238 -7.67 7.38 31.52
#